data_AF-A0A5D2XFA4-F1
#
_entry.id   AF-A0A5D2XFA4-F1
#
_cell.length_a   1.000
_cell.length_b   1.000
_cell.length_c   1.000
_cell.angle_alpha   90.00
_cell.angle_beta   90.00
_cell.angle_gamma   90.00
#
_symmetry.space_group_name_H-M   'P 1'
#
loop_
_entity.id
_entity.type
_entity.pdbx_description
1 polymer ?
#
loop_
_entity_poly.entity_id
_entity_poly.type
_entity_poly.pdbx_seq_one_letter_code
_entity_poly.pdbx_strand_id
1 'polypeptide(L)' 'MSKEECMEALSKHANVKPVITSTVWNELQKENKEFFEAYIKGRDQRAIEVEQRQRIQTQLNASIKENQKN' A
#
# COMPACT_ATOMS: atom_id res chain seq x y z
N MET A 1 3.98 2.09 -1.40
CA MET A 1 5.16 1.36 -1.88
C MET A 1 5.77 0.63 -0.71
N SER A 2 5.89 -0.69 -0.78
CA SER A 2 6.60 -1.52 0.19
C SER A 2 8.09 -1.65 -0.17
N LYS A 3 8.87 -2.21 0.75
CA LYS A 3 10.28 -2.52 0.52
C LYS A 3 10.43 -3.51 -0.64
N GLU A 4 9.56 -4.52 -0.70
CA GLU A 4 9.52 -5.58 -1.71
C GLU A 4 9.20 -5.01 -3.09
N GLU A 5 8.16 -4.17 -3.17
CA GLU A 5 7.80 -3.47 -4.42
C GLU A 5 8.97 -2.59 -4.92
N CYS A 6 9.68 -1.92 -4.00
CA CYS A 6 10.86 -1.14 -4.33
C CYS A 6 12.02 -1.99 -4.83
N MET A 7 12.31 -3.13 -4.17
CA MET A 7 13.34 -4.08 -4.59
C MET A 7 13.04 -4.66 -5.97
N GLU A 8 11.80 -5.07 -6.23
CA GLU A 8 11.38 -5.60 -7.52
C GLU A 8 11.49 -4.56 -8.62
N ALA A 9 10.96 -3.35 -8.40
CA ALA A 9 10.99 -2.27 -9.38
C ALA A 9 12.43 -1.87 -9.75
N LEU A 10 13.31 -1.70 -8.76
CA LEU A 10 14.70 -1.31 -9.01
C LEU A 10 15.51 -2.46 -9.64
N SER A 11 15.22 -3.71 -9.29
CA SER A 11 15.83 -4.86 -9.96
C SER A 11 15.40 -4.94 -11.42
N LYS A 12 14.10 -4.78 -11.71
CA LYS A 12 13.53 -4.93 -13.05
C LYS A 12 13.86 -3.77 -13.98
N HIS A 13 13.80 -2.54 -13.47
CA HIS A 13 13.86 -1.33 -14.30
C HIS A 13 15.23 -0.64 -14.27
N ALA A 14 16.06 -0.93 -13.27
CA ALA A 14 17.38 -0.30 -13.11
C ALA A 14 18.52 -1.32 -12.92
N ASN A 15 18.24 -2.63 -12.99
CA ASN A 15 19.22 -3.71 -12.80
C ASN A 15 20.00 -3.60 -11.47
N VAL A 16 19.37 -3.04 -10.43
CA VAL A 16 19.96 -2.93 -9.09
C VAL A 16 19.75 -4.24 -8.35
N LYS A 17 20.83 -4.83 -7.82
CA LYS A 17 20.74 -6.08 -7.06
C LYS A 17 19.85 -5.88 -5.81
N PRO A 18 18.90 -6.79 -5.52
CA PRO A 18 17.99 -6.65 -4.38
C PRO A 18 18.68 -6.44 -3.03
N VAL A 19 19.86 -7.04 -2.82
CA VAL A 19 20.66 -6.85 -1.60
C VAL A 19 21.09 -5.40 -1.38
N ILE A 20 21.39 -4.66 -2.46
CA ILE A 20 21.75 -3.24 -2.40
C ILE A 20 20.55 -2.43 -1.95
N THR A 21 19.41 -2.58 -2.62
CA THR A 21 18.16 -1.89 -2.26
C THR A 21 17.73 -2.23 -0.84
N SER A 22 17.82 -3.49 -0.42
CA SER A 22 17.50 -3.91 0.96
C SER A 22 18.38 -3.22 2.00
N THR A 23 19.68 -3.09 1.70
CA THR A 23 20.66 -2.45 2.59
C THR A 23 20.36 -0.96 2.72
N VAL A 24 20.24 -0.25 1.59
CA VAL A 24 19.93 1.19 1.58
C VAL A 24 18.60 1.48 2.27
N TRP A 25 17.56 0.68 1.99
CA TRP A 25 16.26 0.83 2.63
C TRP A 25 16.35 0.70 4.16
N ASN A 26 17.11 -0.29 4.66
CA ASN A 26 17.27 -0.50 6.09
C ASN A 26 18.00 0.68 6.76
N GLU A 27 19.04 1.22 6.13
CA GLU A 27 19.75 2.39 6.67
C GLU A 27 18.87 3.65 6.63
N LEU A 28 18.12 3.87 5.53
CA LEU A 28 17.15 4.96 5.45
C LEU A 28 16.09 4.87 6.56
N GLN A 29 15.58 3.68 6.86
CA GLN A 29 14.64 3.46 7.97
C GLN A 29 15.25 3.78 9.33
N LYS A 30 16.52 3.42 9.55
CA LYS A 30 17.21 3.70 10.82
C LYS A 30 17.48 5.19 11.00
N GLU A 31 17.88 5.89 9.94
CA GLU A 31 18.20 7.32 9.97
C GLU A 31 16.94 8.20 10.00
N ASN A 32 15.83 7.75 9.40
CA ASN A 32 14.62 8.54 9.21
C ASN A 32 13.39 7.90 9.89
N LYS A 33 13.55 7.42 11.13
CA LYS A 33 12.51 6.64 11.84
C LYS A 33 11.14 7.32 11.85
N GLU A 34 11.08 8.58 12.28
CA GLU A 34 9.82 9.33 12.39
C GLU A 34 9.10 9.46 11.05
N PHE A 35 9.85 9.66 9.96
CA PHE A 35 9.29 9.71 8.61
C PHE A 35 8.67 8.36 8.24
N PHE A 36 9.38 7.25 8.46
CA PHE A 36 8.88 5.93 8.11
C PHE A 36 7.69 5.50 8.97
N GLU A 37 7.68 5.84 10.26
CA GLU A 37 6.52 5.60 11.14
C GLU A 37 5.28 6.35 10.64
N ALA A 38 5.42 7.66 10.33
CA ALA A 38 4.32 8.45 9.78
C ALA A 38 3.87 7.95 8.40
N TYR A 39 4.83 7.56 7.54
CA TYR A 39 4.55 7.03 6.21
C TYR A 39 3.76 5.71 6.27
N ILE A 40 4.17 4.77 7.13
CA ILE A 40 3.51 3.48 7.30
C ILE A 40 2.10 3.70 7.87
N LYS A 41 1.96 4.49 8.93
CA LYS A 41 0.65 4.81 9.51
C LYS A 41 -0.30 5.44 8.49
N GLY A 42 0.18 6.40 7.69
CA GLY A 42 -0.62 7.04 6.64
C GLY A 42 -0.98 6.08 5.49
N ARG A 43 -0.12 5.11 5.18
CA ARG A 43 -0.42 4.05 4.21
C ARG A 43 -1.52 3.11 4.73
N ASP A 44 -1.40 2.64 5.97
CA ASP A 44 -2.37 1.70 6.56
C ASP A 44 -3.74 2.35 6.71
N GLN A 45 -3.79 3.61 7.15
CA GLN A 45 -5.02 4.39 7.22
C GLN A 45 -5.72 4.48 5.85
N ARG A 46 -4.97 4.76 4.78
CA ARG A 46 -5.52 4.78 3.42
C ARG A 46 -6.03 3.41 2.98
N ALA A 47 -5.34 2.33 3.33
CA ALA A 47 -5.78 0.98 3.02
C ALA A 47 -7.13 0.65 3.69
N ILE A 48 -7.27 1.02 4.98
CA ILE A 48 -8.52 0.88 5.74
C ILE A 48 -9.65 1.68 5.09
N GLU A 49 -9.39 2.93 4.72
CA GLU A 49 -10.40 3.79 4.09
C GLU A 49 -10.87 3.25 2.74
N VAL A 50 -9.94 2.75 1.91
CA VAL A 50 -10.27 2.12 0.62
C VAL A 50 -11.15 0.89 0.85
N GLU A 51 -10.81 0.04 1.81
CA GLU A 51 -11.58 -1.15 2.14
C GLU A 51 -13.00 -0.79 2.64
N GLN A 52 -13.12 0.20 3.54
CA GLN A 52 -14.41 0.66 4.04
C GLN A 52 -15.30 1.20 2.90
N ARG A 53 -14.72 2.03 2.00
CA ARG A 53 -15.44 2.55 0.83
C ARG A 53 -15.92 1.43 -0.08
N GLN A 54 -15.08 0.42 -0.33
CA GLN A 54 -15.46 -0.75 -1.15
C GLN A 54 -16.61 -1.54 -0.51
N ARG A 55 -16.59 -1.75 0.81
CA ARG A 55 -17.68 -2.44 1.53
C ARG A 55 -19.00 -1.68 1.41
N ILE A 56 -18.98 -0.36 1.64
CA ILE A 56 -20.17 0.50 1.50
C ILE A 56 -20.70 0.44 0.06
N GLN A 57 -19.82 0.55 -0.94
CA GLN A 57 -20.20 0.49 -2.35
C GLN A 57 -20.84 -0.85 -2.71
N THR A 58 -20.28 -1.96 -2.24
CA THR A 58 -20.83 -3.31 -2.46
C THR A 58 -22.22 -3.45 -1.85
N GLN A 59 -22.42 -2.97 -0.62
CA GLN A 59 -23.73 -3.01 0.05
C GLN A 59 -24.77 -2.16 -0.70
N LEU A 60 -24.42 -0.93 -1.08
CA LEU A 60 -25.30 -0.06 -1.85
C LEU A 60 -25.70 -0.69 -3.19
N ASN A 61 -24.73 -1.27 -3.90
CA ASN A 61 -24.98 -1.95 -5.16
C ASN A 61 -25.89 -3.18 -4.99
N ALA A 62 -25.78 -3.91 -3.88
CA ALA A 62 -26.66 -5.03 -3.57
C ALA A 62 -28.11 -4.55 -3.35
N SER A 63 -28.31 -3.51 -2.53
CA SER A 63 -29.64 -2.93 -2.29
C SER A 63 -30.29 -2.36 -3.55
N ILE A 64 -29.51 -1.73 -4.44
CA ILE A 64 -30.02 -1.25 -5.74
C ILE A 64 -30.50 -2.42 -6.61
N LYS A 65 -29.73 -3.52 -6.66
CA LYS A 65 -30.12 -4.72 -7.42
C LYS A 65 -31.36 -5.39 -6.86
N GLU A 66 -31.57 -5.38 -5.55
CA GLU A 66 -32.79 -5.90 -4.93
C GLU A 66 -34.01 -5.04 -5.28
N ASN A 67 -33.89 -3.72 -5.23
CA ASN A 67 -34.98 -2.80 -5.59
C ASN A 67 -35.36 -2.85 -7.09
N GLN A 68 -34.43 -3.22 -7.98
CA GLN A 68 -34.70 -3.37 -9.41
C GLN A 68 -35.37 -4.71 -9.78
N LYS A 69 -35.42 -5.67 -8.85
CA LYS A 69 -36.05 -6.98 -9.05
C LYS A 69 -37.50 -7.06 -8.55
N ASN A 70 -37.94 -6.07 -7.80
CA ASN A 70 -39.32 -5.90 -7.32
C ASN A 70 -40.09 -4.94 -8.22
#